data_AF-A0A9D7KQU8-F1
#
_entry.id   AF-A0A9D7KQU8-F1
#
_cell.length_a   1.000
_cell.length_b   1.000
_cell.length_c   1.000
_cell.angle_alpha   90.00
_cell.angle_beta   90.00
_cell.angle_gamma   90.00
#
_symmetry.space_group_name_H-M   'P 1'
#
loop_
_entity.id
_entity.type
_entity.pdbx_description
1 polymer ?
#
loop_
_entity_poly.entity_id
_entity_poly.type
_entity_poly.pdbx_seq_one_letter_code
_entity_poly.pdbx_strand_id
1 'polypeptide(L)'
;MSNTGPFKLVKNVPVDIVAAYVLGKGTDAKNSITVARQYSEIAQLLFDSNFPSPPPPPPVRPSLLTGTTTSGTGYIDINFDTYEQLKYRAVDTVLNIDRRVKGFYITAYRTNSKEAIISGVENSKVVANYTLSDSINNIYTLFGNGNQELAIADPLGEFRIDSALYADPSTGRLRIKITANPFNQDPLVKGQTYYFTITTYALNHAAIFLKAPYDQNKSIVYGPGGDYIARVGSLEEYETALFPILYGESMYVPASEGSTAQAAQGPFIR
;
A
#
# COMPACT_ATOMS: atom_id res chain seq x y z
N MET A 1 -21.47 -1.94 29.93
CA MET A 1 -22.51 -1.29 29.11
C MET A 1 -22.32 0.20 29.27
N SER A 2 -21.80 0.87 28.26
CA SER A 2 -21.84 2.33 28.21
C SER A 2 -23.11 2.73 27.47
N ASN A 3 -23.85 3.70 28.01
CA ASN A 3 -25.07 4.23 27.43
C ASN A 3 -24.78 5.66 26.98
N THR A 4 -25.12 5.99 25.74
CA THR A 4 -25.08 7.35 25.18
C THR A 4 -26.25 8.19 25.70
N GLY A 5 -26.27 8.47 27.00
CA GLY A 5 -27.24 9.37 27.63
C GLY A 5 -28.73 9.05 27.36
N PRO A 6 -29.66 9.91 27.79
CA PRO A 6 -31.07 9.76 27.46
C PRO A 6 -31.33 10.15 26.00
N PHE A 7 -31.85 9.23 25.19
CA PHE A 7 -32.39 9.55 23.86
C PHE A 7 -33.92 9.62 23.91
N LYS A 8 -34.51 10.49 23.07
CA LYS A 8 -35.95 10.69 22.99
C LYS A 8 -36.48 10.06 21.71
N LEU A 9 -37.30 9.03 21.86
CA LEU A 9 -38.03 8.45 20.73
C LEU A 9 -39.15 9.42 20.31
N VAL A 10 -39.12 9.87 19.06
CA VAL A 10 -40.16 10.72 18.47
C VAL A 10 -40.97 9.88 17.50
N LYS A 11 -42.31 9.99 17.57
CA LYS A 11 -43.21 9.26 16.68
C LYS A 11 -42.86 9.54 15.21
N ASN A 12 -42.72 8.48 14.41
CA ASN A 12 -42.38 8.51 12.99
C ASN A 12 -40.97 9.04 12.64
N VAL A 13 -40.04 9.09 13.61
CA VAL A 13 -38.63 9.35 13.34
C VAL A 13 -37.84 8.05 13.62
N PRO A 14 -37.18 7.46 12.61
CA PRO A 14 -36.36 6.27 12.83
C PRO A 14 -35.18 6.60 13.74
N VAL A 15 -34.89 5.70 14.69
CA VAL A 15 -33.73 5.78 15.58
C VAL A 15 -33.01 4.44 15.48
N ASP A 16 -31.73 4.47 15.13
CA ASP A 16 -30.88 3.29 15.10
C ASP A 16 -30.23 3.08 16.47
N ILE A 17 -30.45 1.90 17.05
CA ILE A 17 -29.84 1.51 18.34
C ILE A 17 -28.77 0.47 18.04
N VAL A 18 -27.51 0.82 18.33
CA VAL A 18 -26.37 -0.09 18.19
C VAL A 18 -25.95 -0.58 19.56
N ALA A 19 -26.00 -1.90 19.76
CA ALA A 19 -25.52 -2.55 20.98
C ALA A 19 -24.24 -3.35 20.68
N ALA A 20 -23.16 -3.08 21.42
CA ALA A 20 -21.90 -3.81 21.31
C ALA A 20 -21.64 -4.61 22.59
N TYR A 21 -21.28 -5.88 22.44
CA TYR A 21 -20.84 -6.74 23.55
C TYR A 21 -19.33 -6.85 23.53
N VAL A 22 -18.68 -6.37 24.59
CA VAL A 22 -17.22 -6.35 24.70
C VAL A 22 -16.76 -7.48 25.62
N LEU A 23 -15.96 -8.39 25.07
CA LEU A 23 -15.36 -9.52 25.79
C LEU A 23 -13.86 -9.27 25.97
N GLY A 24 -13.41 -9.15 27.22
CA GLY A 24 -11.99 -9.18 27.55
C GLY A 24 -11.55 -10.59 27.91
N LYS A 25 -10.68 -11.20 27.09
CA LYS A 25 -10.07 -12.50 27.40
C LYS A 25 -8.70 -12.28 28.01
N GLY A 26 -8.62 -12.38 29.33
CA GLY A 26 -7.36 -12.34 30.07
C GLY A 26 -6.78 -13.72 30.34
N THR A 27 -5.62 -13.76 31.00
CA THR A 27 -4.99 -14.99 31.48
C THR A 27 -5.72 -15.63 32.67
N ASP A 28 -6.54 -14.85 33.37
CA ASP A 28 -7.42 -15.29 34.45
C ASP A 28 -8.68 -14.38 34.52
N ALA A 29 -9.60 -14.68 35.44
CA ALA A 29 -10.86 -13.94 35.57
C ALA A 29 -10.67 -12.47 35.98
N LYS A 30 -9.69 -12.15 36.84
CA LYS A 30 -9.42 -10.77 37.26
C LYS A 30 -8.78 -9.97 36.13
N ASN A 31 -7.82 -10.59 35.43
CA ASN A 31 -7.19 -10.01 34.25
C ASN A 31 -8.21 -9.79 33.12
N SER A 32 -9.16 -10.71 32.94
CA SER A 32 -10.25 -10.57 31.97
C SER A 32 -11.12 -9.33 32.21
N ILE A 33 -11.42 -9.02 33.48
CA ILE A 33 -12.14 -7.79 33.84
C ILE A 33 -11.32 -6.54 33.49
N THR A 34 -10.01 -6.56 33.76
CA THR A 34 -9.11 -5.46 33.41
C THR A 34 -9.07 -5.24 31.89
N VAL A 35 -8.91 -6.30 31.10
CA VAL A 35 -8.91 -6.23 29.63
C VAL A 35 -10.26 -5.70 29.11
N ALA A 36 -11.38 -6.20 29.65
CA ALA A 36 -12.71 -5.75 29.25
C ALA A 36 -12.93 -4.25 29.55
N ARG A 37 -12.40 -3.76 30.69
CA ARG A 37 -12.44 -2.34 31.03
C ARG A 37 -11.62 -1.50 30.05
N GLN A 38 -10.40 -1.92 29.72
CA GLN A 38 -9.55 -1.23 28.73
C GLN A 38 -10.25 -1.12 27.37
N TYR A 39 -10.86 -2.20 26.89
CA TYR A 39 -11.64 -2.16 25.64
C TYR A 39 -12.83 -1.22 25.72
N SER A 40 -13.54 -1.19 26.86
CA SER A 40 -14.66 -0.27 27.06
C SER A 40 -14.22 1.20 27.07
N GLU A 41 -13.06 1.51 27.65
CA GLU A 41 -12.49 2.86 27.69
C GLU A 41 -12.07 3.32 26.29
N ILE A 42 -11.39 2.46 25.53
CA ILE A 42 -11.02 2.74 24.12
C ILE A 42 -12.27 2.94 23.27
N ALA A 43 -13.30 2.09 23.43
CA ALA A 43 -14.55 2.22 22.69
C ALA A 43 -15.27 3.54 22.99
N GLN A 44 -15.30 3.96 24.25
CA GLN A 44 -15.87 5.25 24.64
C GLN A 44 -15.08 6.41 24.02
N LEU A 45 -13.75 6.35 24.08
CA LEU A 45 -12.89 7.37 23.49
C LEU A 45 -13.11 7.51 21.98
N LEU A 46 -13.23 6.38 21.26
CA LEU A 46 -13.53 6.39 19.83
C LEU A 46 -14.90 6.97 19.52
N PHE A 47 -15.91 6.62 20.32
CA PHE A 47 -17.25 7.17 20.17
C PHE A 47 -17.26 8.69 20.42
N ASP A 48 -16.66 9.15 21.51
CA ASP A 48 -16.58 10.58 21.86
C ASP A 48 -15.77 11.37 20.83
N SER A 49 -14.83 10.72 20.17
CA SER A 49 -14.03 11.28 19.07
C SER A 49 -14.70 11.13 17.69
N ASN A 50 -15.94 10.64 17.63
CA ASN A 50 -16.71 10.40 16.42
C ASN A 50 -16.00 9.48 15.40
N PHE A 51 -15.35 8.42 15.89
CA PHE A 51 -14.63 7.40 15.10
C PHE A 51 -13.61 8.04 14.13
N PRO A 52 -12.55 8.67 14.66
CA PRO A 52 -11.61 9.35 13.81
C PRO A 52 -10.93 8.34 12.89
N SER A 53 -10.89 8.64 11.59
CA SER A 53 -10.19 7.83 10.60
C SER A 53 -9.38 8.77 9.73
N PRO A 54 -8.04 8.65 9.72
CA PRO A 54 -7.23 9.49 8.88
C PRO A 54 -7.57 9.25 7.40
N PRO A 55 -7.65 10.31 6.57
CA PRO A 55 -7.99 10.17 5.17
C PRO A 55 -6.94 9.30 4.46
N PRO A 56 -7.32 8.54 3.43
CA PRO A 56 -6.34 7.79 2.63
C PRO A 56 -5.38 8.75 1.90
N PRO A 57 -4.20 8.28 1.44
CA PRO A 57 -3.36 9.06 0.54
C PRO A 57 -4.10 9.40 -0.75
N PRO A 58 -3.75 10.51 -1.42
CA PRO A 58 -4.33 10.88 -2.71
C PRO A 58 -4.19 9.73 -3.73
N PRO A 59 -5.23 9.46 -4.54
CA PRO A 59 -5.21 8.33 -5.47
C PRO A 59 -4.16 8.56 -6.56
N VAL A 60 -3.44 7.50 -6.92
CA VAL A 60 -2.48 7.52 -8.03
C VAL A 60 -3.24 7.58 -9.36
N ARG A 61 -2.76 8.41 -10.28
CA ARG A 61 -3.34 8.59 -11.61
C ARG A 61 -2.29 8.25 -12.68
N PRO A 62 -2.29 7.02 -13.22
CA PRO A 62 -1.34 6.64 -14.24
C PRO A 62 -1.65 7.27 -15.60
N SER A 63 -0.58 7.60 -16.32
CA SER A 63 -0.58 7.92 -17.74
C SER A 63 0.15 6.80 -18.49
N LEU A 64 -0.40 6.44 -19.65
CA LEU A 64 -0.05 5.22 -20.36
C LEU A 64 0.47 5.58 -21.75
N LEU A 65 1.53 4.91 -22.18
CA LEU A 65 2.06 5.00 -23.53
C LEU A 65 2.42 3.61 -24.03
N THR A 66 2.13 3.31 -25.29
CA THR A 66 2.50 2.05 -25.93
C THR A 66 3.25 2.32 -27.22
N GLY A 67 4.26 1.54 -27.54
CA GLY A 67 4.94 1.71 -28.82
C GLY A 67 5.93 0.60 -29.11
N THR A 68 6.79 0.86 -30.09
CA THR A 68 7.87 -0.02 -30.49
C THR A 68 9.16 0.78 -30.49
N THR A 69 10.24 0.22 -29.97
CA THR A 69 11.58 0.82 -30.04
C THR A 69 12.12 0.78 -31.47
N THR A 70 13.19 1.53 -31.74
CA THR A 70 13.92 1.48 -33.01
C THR A 70 14.44 0.06 -33.34
N SER A 71 14.69 -0.75 -32.32
CA SER A 71 15.11 -2.16 -32.46
C SER A 71 13.94 -3.13 -32.73
N GLY A 72 12.70 -2.64 -32.87
CA GLY A 72 11.52 -3.47 -33.09
C GLY A 72 10.91 -4.07 -31.82
N THR A 73 11.38 -3.71 -30.63
CA THR A 73 10.87 -4.24 -29.37
C THR A 73 9.64 -3.47 -28.91
N GLY A 74 8.52 -4.17 -28.71
CA GLY A 74 7.30 -3.57 -28.17
C GLY A 74 7.46 -3.10 -26.72
N TYR A 75 6.74 -2.05 -26.33
CA TYR A 75 6.71 -1.58 -24.94
C TYR A 75 5.36 -1.01 -24.51
N ILE A 76 5.10 -1.11 -23.21
CA ILE A 76 4.07 -0.39 -22.46
C ILE A 76 4.79 0.41 -21.36
N ASP A 77 4.65 1.73 -21.39
CA ASP A 77 5.14 2.64 -20.37
C ASP A 77 3.97 3.06 -19.47
N ILE A 78 4.09 2.79 -18.18
CA ILE A 78 3.18 3.23 -17.12
C ILE A 78 3.91 4.32 -16.33
N ASN A 79 3.38 5.54 -16.36
CA ASN A 79 3.99 6.70 -15.71
C ASN A 79 3.00 7.31 -14.70
N PHE A 80 3.48 7.71 -13.52
CA PHE A 80 2.65 8.43 -12.56
C PHE A 80 3.50 9.37 -11.70
N ASP A 81 2.90 10.50 -11.34
CA ASP A 81 3.49 11.45 -10.39
C ASP A 81 3.41 10.88 -8.96
N THR A 82 4.42 11.13 -8.15
CA THR A 82 4.55 10.57 -6.79
C THR A 82 4.45 11.60 -5.68
N TYR A 83 4.47 12.89 -6.02
CA TYR A 83 4.65 13.97 -5.05
C TYR A 83 3.53 14.05 -4.00
N GLU A 84 2.27 13.80 -4.39
CA GLU A 84 1.13 13.87 -3.47
C GLU A 84 1.15 12.72 -2.47
N GLN A 85 1.52 11.53 -2.94
CA GLN A 85 1.59 10.33 -2.12
C GLN A 85 2.78 10.41 -1.16
N LEU A 86 3.95 10.87 -1.59
CA LEU A 86 5.13 10.93 -0.72
C LEU A 86 5.09 12.09 0.29
N LYS A 87 4.29 13.14 0.02
CA LYS A 87 4.00 14.20 1.01
C LYS A 87 2.89 13.83 1.98
N TYR A 88 2.17 12.75 1.73
CA TYR A 88 1.10 12.31 2.61
C TYR A 88 1.65 11.92 3.99
N ARG A 89 1.10 12.57 5.01
CA ARG A 89 1.24 12.17 6.40
C ARG A 89 -0.09 12.36 7.09
N ALA A 90 -0.56 11.31 7.76
CA ALA A 90 -1.75 11.39 8.57
C ALA A 90 -1.42 10.99 10.01
N VAL A 91 -1.77 11.86 10.94
CA VAL A 91 -1.49 11.68 12.37
C VAL A 91 -2.80 11.67 13.13
N ASP A 92 -2.98 10.67 13.99
CA ASP A 92 -4.10 10.57 14.92
C ASP A 92 -3.57 10.18 16.30
N THR A 93 -3.80 11.03 17.30
CA THR A 93 -3.30 10.82 18.66
C THR A 93 -4.20 9.90 19.48
N VAL A 94 -5.47 9.72 19.10
CA VAL A 94 -6.44 8.84 19.77
C VAL A 94 -6.16 7.38 19.40
N LEU A 95 -5.90 7.12 18.12
CA LEU A 95 -5.63 5.80 17.57
C LEU A 95 -4.13 5.47 17.47
N ASN A 96 -3.26 6.38 17.89
CA ASN A 96 -1.80 6.26 17.78
C ASN A 96 -1.37 5.92 16.34
N ILE A 97 -1.78 6.77 15.41
CA ILE A 97 -1.47 6.67 13.98
C ILE A 97 -0.44 7.74 13.63
N ASP A 98 0.67 7.34 13.02
CA ASP A 98 1.57 8.20 12.23
C ASP A 98 1.81 7.51 10.89
N ARG A 99 0.84 7.68 9.99
CA ARG A 99 0.81 7.00 8.69
C ARG A 99 1.61 7.80 7.68
N ARG A 100 2.53 7.11 7.00
CA ARG A 100 3.34 7.67 5.91
C ARG A 100 3.49 6.64 4.80
N VAL A 101 3.45 7.10 3.55
CA VAL A 101 3.71 6.24 2.40
C VAL A 101 5.15 5.72 2.46
N LYS A 102 5.33 4.42 2.23
CA LYS A 102 6.65 3.77 2.17
C LYS A 102 7.04 3.41 0.74
N GLY A 103 6.07 3.22 -0.15
CA GLY A 103 6.39 2.91 -1.53
C GLY A 103 5.17 2.56 -2.39
N PHE A 104 5.47 1.98 -3.54
CA PHE A 104 4.51 1.58 -4.54
C PHE A 104 4.88 0.23 -5.13
N TYR A 105 3.91 -0.64 -5.42
CA TYR A 105 4.15 -1.78 -6.29
C TYR A 105 3.09 -1.84 -7.39
N ILE A 106 3.49 -2.44 -8.51
CA ILE A 106 2.68 -2.55 -9.72
C ILE A 106 2.43 -4.02 -9.96
N THR A 107 1.16 -4.37 -10.10
CA THR A 107 0.71 -5.75 -10.31
C THR A 107 0.11 -5.87 -11.69
N ALA A 108 0.59 -6.83 -12.47
CA ALA A 108 -0.01 -7.23 -13.72
C ALA A 108 -1.07 -8.32 -13.48
N TYR A 109 -2.13 -8.31 -14.30
CA TYR A 109 -3.18 -9.33 -14.28
C TYR A 109 -3.37 -9.97 -15.66
N ARG A 110 -3.61 -11.28 -15.71
CA ARG A 110 -3.90 -12.00 -16.97
C ARG A 110 -5.28 -11.65 -17.53
N THR A 111 -6.21 -11.32 -16.63
CA THR A 111 -7.61 -11.08 -16.95
C THR A 111 -8.08 -9.77 -16.33
N ASN A 112 -9.29 -9.34 -16.69
CA ASN A 112 -9.95 -8.17 -16.10
C ASN A 112 -10.51 -8.47 -14.69
N SER A 113 -9.69 -9.04 -13.81
CA SER A 113 -10.06 -9.39 -12.44
C SER A 113 -8.84 -9.28 -11.54
N LYS A 114 -9.07 -8.80 -10.31
CA LYS A 114 -8.05 -8.63 -9.28
C LYS A 114 -7.78 -9.89 -8.47
N GLU A 115 -8.53 -10.97 -8.71
CA GLU A 115 -8.30 -12.25 -8.04
C GLU A 115 -6.91 -12.79 -8.36
N ALA A 116 -6.16 -13.23 -7.34
CA ALA A 116 -4.79 -13.71 -7.54
C ALA A 116 -4.74 -15.02 -8.35
N ILE A 117 -5.79 -15.83 -8.26
CA ILE A 117 -5.92 -17.13 -8.94
C ILE A 117 -7.29 -17.22 -9.59
N ILE A 118 -7.35 -17.63 -10.85
CA ILE A 118 -8.59 -17.88 -11.58
C ILE A 118 -8.52 -19.26 -12.21
N SER A 119 -9.50 -20.11 -11.89
CA SER A 119 -9.55 -21.50 -12.40
C SER A 119 -8.25 -22.28 -12.15
N GLY A 120 -7.60 -22.05 -11.00
CA GLY A 120 -6.35 -22.72 -10.62
C GLY A 120 -5.08 -22.17 -11.28
N VAL A 121 -5.18 -21.12 -12.09
CA VAL A 121 -4.04 -20.49 -12.76
C VAL A 121 -3.72 -19.15 -12.10
N GLU A 122 -2.43 -18.88 -11.88
CA GLU A 122 -1.95 -17.58 -11.41
C GLU A 122 -2.42 -16.47 -12.36
N ASN A 123 -3.19 -15.53 -11.81
CA ASN A 123 -3.74 -14.39 -12.54
C ASN A 123 -3.04 -13.08 -12.18
N SER A 124 -2.32 -12.98 -11.05
CA SER A 124 -1.65 -11.75 -10.61
C SER A 124 -0.14 -11.92 -10.47
N LYS A 125 0.66 -10.93 -10.87
CA LYS A 125 2.10 -10.92 -10.66
C LYS A 125 2.64 -9.50 -10.43
N VAL A 126 3.40 -9.29 -9.35
CA VAL A 126 4.11 -8.02 -9.13
C VAL A 126 5.22 -7.88 -10.16
N VAL A 127 5.22 -6.78 -10.92
CA VAL A 127 6.19 -6.49 -11.98
C VAL A 127 7.20 -5.42 -11.60
N ALA A 128 6.90 -4.61 -10.57
CA ALA A 128 7.81 -3.65 -9.99
C ALA A 128 7.40 -3.34 -8.55
N ASN A 129 8.39 -3.13 -7.67
CA ASN A 129 8.19 -2.70 -6.29
C ASN A 129 9.21 -1.60 -5.97
N TYR A 130 8.73 -0.39 -5.73
CA TYR A 130 9.51 0.79 -5.37
C TYR A 130 9.35 1.09 -3.89
N THR A 131 10.46 1.39 -3.22
CA THR A 131 10.47 1.65 -1.77
C THR A 131 11.29 2.89 -1.46
N LEU A 132 10.86 3.71 -0.50
CA LEU A 132 11.68 4.85 -0.07
C LEU A 132 13.04 4.38 0.44
N SER A 133 14.09 5.10 0.02
CA SER A 133 15.44 4.91 0.49
C SER A 133 15.59 5.51 1.89
N ASP A 134 15.15 4.75 2.89
CA ASP A 134 15.24 5.09 4.31
C ASP A 134 15.83 3.93 5.13
N SER A 135 15.69 4.01 6.45
CA SER A 135 16.26 3.05 7.40
C SER A 135 15.48 1.73 7.52
N ILE A 136 14.28 1.62 6.92
CA ILE A 136 13.44 0.42 6.92
C ILE A 136 13.78 -0.43 5.69
N ASN A 137 14.24 -1.65 5.92
CA ASN A 137 14.56 -2.64 4.88
C ASN A 137 13.34 -3.51 4.56
N ASN A 138 13.19 -4.65 5.23
CA ASN A 138 12.06 -5.55 5.03
C ASN A 138 10.92 -5.26 6.01
N ILE A 139 9.68 -5.53 5.59
CA ILE A 139 8.48 -5.43 6.43
C ILE A 139 7.87 -6.82 6.57
N TYR A 140 7.69 -7.27 7.81
CA TYR A 140 7.09 -8.55 8.16
C TYR A 140 5.72 -8.35 8.80
N THR A 141 4.74 -9.18 8.49
CA THR A 141 3.46 -9.22 9.19
C THR A 141 3.55 -10.14 10.39
N LEU A 142 3.13 -9.67 11.57
CA LEU A 142 2.97 -10.51 12.77
C LEU A 142 1.55 -11.07 12.85
N PHE A 143 1.44 -12.39 12.85
CA PHE A 143 0.17 -13.10 13.05
C PHE A 143 -0.13 -13.33 14.53
N GLY A 144 -1.40 -13.56 14.85
CA GLY A 144 -1.86 -13.78 16.23
C GLY A 144 -1.25 -15.01 16.93
N ASN A 145 -0.70 -15.95 16.17
CA ASN A 145 0.04 -17.10 16.70
C ASN A 145 1.55 -16.82 16.95
N GLY A 146 2.01 -15.58 16.71
CA GLY A 146 3.40 -15.16 16.85
C GLY A 146 4.26 -15.38 15.61
N ASN A 147 3.74 -16.00 14.55
CA ASN A 147 4.47 -16.17 13.30
C ASN A 147 4.72 -14.81 12.64
N GLN A 148 5.86 -14.68 11.97
CA GLN A 148 6.25 -13.50 11.21
C GLN A 148 6.51 -13.92 9.77
N GLU A 149 5.80 -13.33 8.82
CA GLU A 149 6.01 -13.60 7.39
C GLU A 149 6.41 -12.32 6.67
N LEU A 150 7.28 -12.45 5.67
CA LEU A 150 7.70 -11.32 4.86
C LEU A 150 6.50 -10.80 4.06
N ALA A 151 6.13 -9.55 4.27
CA ALA A 151 5.03 -8.89 3.57
C ALA A 151 5.56 -8.06 2.40
N ILE A 152 6.56 -7.23 2.66
CA ILE A 152 7.23 -6.42 1.64
C ILE A 152 8.74 -6.64 1.78
N ALA A 153 9.34 -7.17 0.72
CA ALA A 153 10.78 -7.31 0.61
C ALA A 153 11.42 -5.95 0.29
N ASP A 154 12.60 -5.72 0.87
CA ASP A 154 13.48 -4.64 0.45
C ASP A 154 13.91 -4.87 -1.02
N PRO A 155 13.61 -3.93 -1.93
CA PRO A 155 13.93 -4.15 -3.33
C PRO A 155 15.42 -3.86 -3.60
N LEU A 156 15.87 -4.21 -4.80
CA LEU A 156 17.20 -3.82 -5.28
C LEU A 156 17.35 -2.29 -5.30
N GLY A 157 18.59 -1.81 -5.20
CA GLY A 157 18.88 -0.37 -5.04
C GLY A 157 18.30 0.53 -6.14
N GLU A 158 18.14 0.04 -7.36
CA GLU A 158 17.53 0.78 -8.48
C GLU A 158 16.03 1.05 -8.34
N PHE A 159 15.36 0.29 -7.47
CA PHE A 159 13.96 0.50 -7.12
C PHE A 159 13.80 1.25 -5.79
N ARG A 160 14.91 1.65 -5.15
CA ARG A 160 14.85 2.56 -4.01
C ARG A 160 14.72 3.99 -4.50
N ILE A 161 13.72 4.70 -3.98
CA ILE A 161 13.41 6.08 -4.37
C ILE A 161 13.82 7.07 -3.29
N ASP A 162 14.53 8.13 -3.68
CA ASP A 162 14.88 9.22 -2.77
C ASP A 162 13.64 10.09 -2.50
N SER A 163 13.25 10.19 -1.23
CA SER A 163 12.08 10.98 -0.86
C SER A 163 12.18 12.45 -1.27
N ALA A 164 13.36 13.07 -1.24
CA ALA A 164 13.54 14.47 -1.60
C ALA A 164 13.31 14.70 -3.10
N LEU A 165 13.76 13.76 -3.95
CA LEU A 165 13.57 13.83 -5.39
C LEU A 165 12.12 13.49 -5.79
N TYR A 166 11.57 12.41 -5.23
CA TYR A 166 10.28 11.88 -5.65
C TYR A 166 9.08 12.58 -4.97
N ALA A 167 9.29 13.35 -3.90
CA ALA A 167 8.26 14.20 -3.30
C ALA A 167 8.20 15.62 -3.91
N ASP A 168 9.11 15.95 -4.84
CA ASP A 168 9.11 17.22 -5.55
C ASP A 168 8.02 17.23 -6.64
N PRO A 169 7.17 18.28 -6.72
CA PRO A 169 6.07 18.32 -7.68
C PRO A 169 6.51 18.48 -9.14
N SER A 170 7.74 18.93 -9.39
CA SER A 170 8.28 19.13 -10.75
C SER A 170 8.96 17.88 -11.30
N THR A 171 9.67 17.13 -10.45
CA THR A 171 10.50 15.99 -10.85
C THR A 171 9.98 14.63 -10.37
N GLY A 172 9.12 14.60 -9.35
CA GLY A 172 8.70 13.36 -8.69
C GLY A 172 7.74 12.52 -9.51
N ARG A 173 8.29 11.57 -10.27
CA ARG A 173 7.55 10.67 -11.16
C ARG A 173 8.20 9.31 -11.24
N LEU A 174 7.39 8.25 -11.30
CA LEU A 174 7.86 6.91 -11.60
C LEU A 174 7.47 6.49 -13.03
N ARG A 175 8.37 5.75 -13.68
CA ARG A 175 8.13 5.11 -14.98
C ARG A 175 8.47 3.63 -14.88
N ILE A 176 7.51 2.80 -15.29
CA ILE A 176 7.71 1.36 -15.49
C ILE A 176 7.58 1.09 -16.97
N LYS A 177 8.57 0.39 -17.53
CA LYS A 177 8.58 -0.06 -18.91
C LYS A 177 8.43 -1.57 -18.97
N ILE A 178 7.32 -2.04 -19.54
CA ILE A 178 7.04 -3.45 -19.78
C ILE A 178 7.35 -3.76 -21.24
N THR A 179 8.30 -4.65 -21.51
CA THR A 179 8.74 -4.99 -22.88
C THR A 179 8.33 -6.39 -23.33
N ALA A 180 7.83 -7.19 -22.41
CA ALA A 180 7.38 -8.56 -22.64
C ALA A 180 6.16 -8.85 -21.76
N ASN A 181 5.40 -9.87 -22.14
CA ASN A 181 4.25 -10.32 -21.36
C ASN A 181 4.73 -10.76 -19.95
N PRO A 182 4.19 -10.17 -18.87
CA PRO A 182 4.65 -10.42 -17.50
C PRO A 182 4.64 -11.90 -17.06
N PHE A 183 3.79 -12.70 -17.69
CA PHE A 183 3.48 -14.05 -17.24
C PHE A 183 4.24 -15.16 -17.97
N ASN A 184 4.59 -14.95 -19.23
CA ASN A 184 5.27 -15.95 -20.05
C ASN A 184 6.52 -15.42 -20.76
N GLN A 185 6.83 -14.13 -20.63
CA GLN A 185 7.96 -13.44 -21.25
C GLN A 185 7.93 -13.40 -22.79
N ASP A 186 6.82 -13.80 -23.40
CA ASP A 186 6.63 -13.65 -24.85
C ASP A 186 6.55 -12.16 -25.25
N PRO A 187 6.89 -11.80 -26.49
CA PRO A 187 6.68 -10.45 -27.01
C PRO A 187 5.25 -9.96 -26.82
N LEU A 188 5.09 -8.65 -26.64
CA LEU A 188 3.76 -8.03 -26.56
C LEU A 188 3.00 -8.18 -27.88
N VAL A 189 1.72 -8.56 -27.80
CA VAL A 189 0.89 -8.87 -28.97
C VAL A 189 -0.01 -7.68 -29.28
N LYS A 190 0.14 -7.11 -30.48
CA LYS A 190 -0.68 -5.98 -30.93
C LYS A 190 -2.17 -6.36 -30.90
N GLY A 191 -3.00 -5.49 -30.34
CA GLY A 191 -4.44 -5.73 -30.15
C GLY A 191 -4.78 -6.54 -28.90
N GLN A 192 -3.78 -6.99 -28.12
CA GLN A 192 -4.02 -7.59 -26.81
C GLN A 192 -4.17 -6.52 -25.72
N THR A 193 -5.16 -6.69 -24.85
CA THR A 193 -5.31 -5.89 -23.63
C THR A 193 -4.49 -6.50 -22.49
N TYR A 194 -3.70 -5.67 -21.83
CA TYR A 194 -2.96 -5.99 -20.62
C TYR A 194 -3.55 -5.22 -19.43
N TYR A 195 -3.62 -5.84 -18.26
CA TYR A 195 -4.31 -5.28 -17.10
C TYR A 195 -3.32 -5.03 -15.96
N PHE A 196 -3.41 -3.88 -15.31
CA PHE A 196 -2.51 -3.51 -14.22
C PHE A 196 -3.23 -2.78 -13.09
N THR A 197 -2.65 -2.85 -11.89
CA THR A 197 -2.93 -1.95 -10.77
C THR A 197 -1.64 -1.31 -10.28
N ILE A 198 -1.78 -0.17 -9.62
CA ILE A 198 -0.73 0.44 -8.81
C ILE A 198 -1.22 0.45 -7.38
N THR A 199 -0.43 -0.09 -6.46
CA THR A 199 -0.70 -0.05 -5.03
C THR A 199 0.28 0.87 -4.35
N THR A 200 -0.23 1.90 -3.70
CA THR A 200 0.53 2.68 -2.71
C THR A 200 0.44 1.96 -1.39
N TYR A 201 1.57 1.68 -0.73
CA TYR A 201 1.54 1.11 0.61
C TYR A 201 2.15 2.06 1.64
N ALA A 202 1.52 2.11 2.81
CA ALA A 202 1.85 3.01 3.89
C ALA A 202 2.07 2.25 5.19
N LEU A 203 2.93 2.83 6.04
CA LEU A 203 3.24 2.31 7.36
C LEU A 203 2.75 3.27 8.44
N ASN A 204 2.10 2.72 9.46
CA ASN A 204 1.90 3.39 10.74
C ASN A 204 3.21 3.31 11.56
N HIS A 205 3.98 4.38 11.54
CA HIS A 205 5.27 4.49 12.23
C HIS A 205 5.14 4.47 13.76
N ALA A 206 3.92 4.65 14.29
CA ALA A 206 3.63 4.50 15.71
C ALA A 206 3.25 3.06 16.11
N ALA A 207 3.15 2.14 15.15
CA ALA A 207 2.71 0.75 15.38
C ALA A 207 3.50 -0.32 14.59
N ILE A 208 4.67 0.03 14.06
CA ILE A 208 5.69 -0.94 13.61
C ILE A 208 6.70 -1.19 14.73
N PHE A 209 7.50 -2.25 14.61
CA PHE A 209 8.52 -2.62 15.61
C PHE A 209 9.79 -3.11 14.93
N LEU A 210 10.96 -2.80 15.46
CA LEU A 210 12.21 -3.37 14.96
C LEU A 210 12.22 -4.89 15.17
N LYS A 211 12.52 -5.66 14.12
CA LYS A 211 12.46 -7.14 14.12
C LYS A 211 13.50 -7.79 15.02
N ALA A 212 14.67 -7.19 15.17
CA ALA A 212 15.70 -7.64 16.11
C ALA A 212 16.16 -6.42 16.91
N PRO A 213 15.97 -6.38 18.24
CA PRO A 213 15.60 -7.47 19.16
C PRO A 213 14.09 -7.53 19.44
N TYR A 214 13.26 -8.08 18.53
CA TYR A 214 11.83 -8.14 18.80
C TYR A 214 11.50 -8.97 20.05
N ASP A 215 10.91 -8.31 21.03
CA ASP A 215 10.32 -8.86 22.25
C ASP A 215 8.99 -8.13 22.42
N GLN A 216 7.89 -8.88 22.46
CA GLN A 216 6.54 -8.34 22.62
C GLN A 216 6.38 -7.34 23.79
N ASN A 217 7.27 -7.37 24.79
CA ASN A 217 7.24 -6.50 25.96
C ASN A 217 8.27 -5.35 25.92
N LYS A 218 9.24 -5.37 25.00
CA LYS A 218 10.41 -4.46 25.01
C LYS A 218 10.82 -3.93 23.64
N SER A 219 10.13 -4.34 22.58
CA SER A 219 10.44 -3.91 21.22
C SER A 219 10.41 -2.40 21.08
N ILE A 220 11.44 -1.87 20.44
CA ILE A 220 11.47 -0.48 19.96
C ILE A 220 10.47 -0.38 18.82
N VAL A 221 9.57 0.61 18.91
CA VAL A 221 8.52 0.85 17.91
C VAL A 221 9.17 1.30 16.59
N TYR A 222 9.82 2.47 16.58
CA TYR A 222 10.40 3.03 15.37
C TYR A 222 11.64 3.88 15.65
N GLY A 223 12.58 3.90 14.70
CA GLY A 223 13.75 4.79 14.71
C GLY A 223 15.02 4.14 14.14
N PRO A 224 15.52 3.04 14.71
CA PRO A 224 16.74 2.38 14.24
C PRO A 224 16.60 1.80 12.82
N GLY A 225 17.71 1.66 12.10
CA GLY A 225 17.69 0.98 10.79
C GLY A 225 17.59 -0.53 10.90
N GLY A 226 16.86 -1.16 9.98
CA GLY A 226 16.76 -2.61 9.87
C GLY A 226 15.41 -3.10 9.36
N ASP A 227 15.14 -4.37 9.66
CA ASP A 227 13.86 -5.01 9.35
C ASP A 227 12.81 -4.65 10.39
N TYR A 228 11.58 -4.49 9.94
CA TYR A 228 10.45 -4.09 10.78
C TYR A 228 9.31 -5.11 10.75
N ILE A 229 8.57 -5.17 11.83
CA ILE A 229 7.35 -5.96 11.99
C ILE A 229 6.17 -5.00 12.04
N ALA A 230 5.21 -5.19 11.13
CA ALA A 230 3.91 -4.57 11.12
C ALA A 230 2.90 -5.48 11.82
N ARG A 231 2.16 -4.92 12.79
CA ARG A 231 0.95 -5.57 13.31
C ARG A 231 -0.20 -5.40 12.32
N VAL A 232 -1.29 -6.14 12.54
CA VAL A 232 -2.53 -5.96 11.79
C VAL A 232 -2.93 -4.48 11.83
N GLY A 233 -3.12 -3.87 10.66
CA GLY A 233 -3.45 -2.46 10.50
C GLY A 233 -2.25 -1.49 10.50
N SER A 234 -1.02 -1.96 10.74
CA SER A 234 0.17 -1.10 10.67
C SER A 234 0.74 -0.97 9.25
N LEU A 235 0.49 -1.96 8.39
CA LEU A 235 0.71 -1.91 6.95
C LEU A 235 -0.66 -1.78 6.28
N GLU A 236 -0.79 -0.79 5.42
CA GLU A 236 -2.02 -0.54 4.68
C GLU A 236 -1.70 -0.32 3.21
N GLU A 237 -2.62 -0.76 2.36
CA GLU A 237 -2.48 -0.77 0.92
C GLU A 237 -3.64 -0.01 0.28
N TYR A 238 -3.31 0.88 -0.64
CA TYR A 238 -4.24 1.76 -1.35
C TYR A 238 -4.05 1.51 -2.84
N GLU A 239 -4.88 0.62 -3.38
CA GLU A 239 -4.80 0.16 -4.76
C GLU A 239 -5.70 0.98 -5.69
N THR A 240 -5.21 1.27 -6.89
CA THR A 240 -6.03 1.86 -7.96
C THR A 240 -7.13 0.89 -8.43
N ALA A 241 -8.09 1.40 -9.20
CA ALA A 241 -8.88 0.52 -10.06
C ALA A 241 -7.96 -0.26 -11.02
N LEU A 242 -8.42 -1.44 -11.46
CA LEU A 242 -7.75 -2.20 -12.52
C LEU A 242 -7.87 -1.39 -13.82
N PHE A 243 -6.74 -1.03 -14.43
CA PHE A 243 -6.73 -0.26 -15.67
C PHE A 243 -6.28 -1.13 -16.86
N PRO A 244 -7.11 -1.26 -17.92
CA PRO A 244 -6.76 -1.98 -19.13
C PRO A 244 -5.90 -1.13 -20.07
N ILE A 245 -4.95 -1.77 -20.74
CA ILE A 245 -4.06 -1.16 -21.72
C ILE A 245 -4.13 -1.98 -23.00
N LEU A 246 -4.75 -1.42 -24.05
CA LEU A 246 -4.77 -2.07 -25.37
C LEU A 246 -3.46 -1.78 -26.10
N TYR A 247 -2.59 -2.78 -26.21
CA TYR A 247 -1.29 -2.60 -26.83
C TYR A 247 -1.41 -2.36 -28.33
N GLY A 248 -0.89 -1.23 -28.82
CA GLY A 248 -0.86 -0.88 -30.23
C GLY A 248 -1.87 0.18 -30.69
N GLU A 249 -2.70 0.72 -29.80
CA GLU A 249 -3.60 1.85 -30.12
C GLU A 249 -2.89 3.22 -30.06
N SER A 250 -1.83 3.36 -29.26
CA SER A 250 -1.10 4.64 -29.09
C SER A 250 0.30 4.64 -29.72
N MET A 251 0.49 3.99 -30.87
CA MET A 251 1.82 3.89 -31.53
C MET A 251 2.31 5.18 -32.20
N TYR A 252 1.55 6.28 -32.13
CA TYR A 252 1.85 7.54 -32.83
C TYR A 252 2.24 8.68 -31.89
N VAL A 253 3.30 8.47 -31.10
CA VAL A 253 4.13 9.58 -30.63
C VAL A 253 5.58 9.18 -30.90
N PRO A 254 6.23 9.71 -31.96
CA PRO A 254 7.67 9.54 -32.08
C PRO A 254 8.30 10.09 -30.79
N ALA A 255 9.22 9.33 -30.19
CA ALA A 255 9.98 9.80 -29.04
C ALA A 255 10.61 11.14 -29.43
N SER A 256 10.13 12.25 -28.84
CA SER A 256 10.77 13.53 -29.03
C SER A 256 12.13 13.45 -28.32
N GLU A 257 13.18 13.22 -29.09
CA GLU A 257 14.55 13.55 -28.68
C GLU A 257 14.56 15.03 -28.30
N GLY A 258 14.52 15.35 -27.00
CA GLY A 258 14.41 16.75 -26.60
C GLY A 258 14.26 17.08 -25.12
N SER A 259 14.27 16.11 -24.20
CA SER A 259 14.47 16.43 -22.78
C SER A 259 15.47 15.44 -22.18
N THR A 260 16.66 15.95 -21.88
CA THR A 260 17.62 15.29 -20.99
C THR A 260 17.01 15.16 -19.61
N ALA A 261 16.20 14.12 -19.42
CA ALA A 261 16.01 13.51 -18.11
C ALA A 261 17.23 12.63 -17.86
N GLN A 262 17.94 12.88 -16.78
CA GLN A 262 18.95 11.95 -16.28
C GLN A 262 18.24 10.64 -15.92
N ALA A 263 18.28 9.68 -16.83
CA ALA A 263 17.85 8.33 -16.57
C ALA A 263 18.90 7.65 -15.68
N ALA A 264 18.51 7.23 -14.48
CA ALA A 264 19.18 6.11 -13.85
C ALA A 264 18.93 4.90 -14.75
N GLN A 265 19.94 4.50 -15.52
CA GLN A 265 19.85 3.31 -16.36
C GLN A 265 19.95 2.07 -15.45
N GLY A 266 18.79 1.46 -15.16
CA GLY A 266 18.74 0.08 -14.66
C GLY A 266 19.10 -0.90 -15.80
N PRO A 267 19.75 -2.04 -15.49
CA PRO A 267 20.18 -2.98 -16.50
C PRO A 267 18.99 -3.78 -17.07
N PHE A 268 19.12 -4.14 -18.34
CA PHE A 268 18.24 -5.08 -19.03
C PHE A 268 18.33 -6.46 -18.36
N ILE A 269 17.22 -6.98 -17.85
CA ILE A 269 17.09 -8.40 -17.54
C ILE A 269 16.82 -9.14 -18.86
N ARG A 270 17.71 -10.09 -19.19
CA ARG A 270 17.53 -11.06 -20.28
C ARG A 270 16.64 -12.21 -19.84
#